data_AF-A0A7T8HFR7-F1
#
_entry.id   AF-A0A7T8HFR7-F1
#
_cell.length_a   1.000
_cell.length_b   1.000
_cell.length_c   1.000
_cell.angle_alpha   90.00
_cell.angle_beta   90.00
_cell.angle_gamma   90.00
#
_symmetry.space_group_name_H-M   'P 1'
#
loop_
_entity.id
_entity.type
_entity.pdbx_description
1 polymer ?
#
loop_
_entity_poly.entity_id
_entity_poly.type
_entity_poly.pdbx_seq_one_letter_code
_entity_poly.pdbx_strand_id
1 'polypeptide(L)'
;LKDINELGFIKFYTCDLTKKGDVYSVLESVKENDGDVDILINNAGVISGSGLLDTPDEKIQLTFDVNVMAHFWTIKSLLPGMIRKRRAT
;
A
#
# COMPACT_ATOMS: atom_id res chain seq x y z
N LEU A 1 16.68 19.70 -6.90
CA LEU A 1 15.52 19.07 -6.23
C LEU A 1 15.55 19.55 -4.79
N LYS A 2 14.48 20.15 -4.26
CA LYS A 2 14.42 20.48 -2.82
C LYS A 2 14.45 19.20 -2.01
N ASP A 3 15.09 19.21 -0.85
CA ASP A 3 15.03 18.08 0.08
C ASP A 3 13.58 17.94 0.54
N ILE A 4 13.02 16.74 0.43
CA ILE A 4 11.62 16.47 0.76
C ILE A 4 11.35 16.77 2.24
N ASN A 5 12.38 16.66 3.10
CA ASN A 5 12.30 17.00 4.53
C ASN A 5 12.00 18.48 4.79
N GLU A 6 12.19 19.36 3.81
CA GLU A 6 11.83 20.79 3.91
C GLU A 6 10.33 21.04 3.67
N LEU A 7 9.58 20.06 3.16
CA LEU A 7 8.15 20.20 2.82
C LEU A 7 7.21 19.78 3.96
N GLY A 8 7.70 19.08 4.97
CA GLY A 8 6.91 18.62 6.11
C GLY A 8 7.55 17.45 6.86
N PHE A 9 6.83 16.93 7.86
CA PHE A 9 7.23 15.73 8.59
C PHE A 9 7.05 14.49 7.71
N ILE A 10 8.10 13.66 7.61
CA ILE A 10 8.12 12.46 6.78
C ILE A 10 8.58 11.29 7.62
N LYS A 11 7.86 10.18 7.48
CA LYS A 11 8.17 8.92 8.16
C LYS A 11 8.07 7.77 7.17
N PHE A 12 9.04 6.87 7.25
CA PHE A 12 9.13 5.71 6.36
C PHE A 12 8.78 4.44 7.11
N TYR A 13 8.01 3.59 6.45
CA TYR A 13 7.69 2.24 6.91
C TYR A 13 8.06 1.25 5.81
N THR A 14 8.90 0.27 6.12
CA THR A 14 9.24 -0.80 5.19
C THR A 14 8.12 -1.83 5.19
N CYS A 15 7.63 -2.22 4.01
CA CYS A 15 6.53 -3.17 3.87
C CYS A 15 6.70 -3.99 2.58
N ASP A 16 6.68 -5.31 2.70
CA ASP A 16 6.55 -6.25 1.58
C ASP A 16 5.07 -6.45 1.25
N LEU A 17 4.63 -5.79 0.17
CA LEU A 17 3.24 -5.83 -0.27
C LEU A 17 2.78 -7.21 -0.78
N THR A 18 3.70 -8.14 -1.02
CA THR A 18 3.34 -9.53 -1.37
C THR A 18 2.91 -10.34 -0.14
N LYS A 19 3.18 -9.84 1.06
CA LYS A 19 2.92 -10.54 2.33
C LYS A 19 1.81 -9.85 3.10
N LYS A 20 0.62 -10.44 3.07
CA LYS A 20 -0.54 -9.96 3.84
C LYS A 20 -0.22 -9.63 5.30
N GLY A 21 0.51 -10.51 5.99
CA GLY A 21 0.88 -10.31 7.40
C GLY A 21 1.72 -9.07 7.62
N ASP A 22 2.67 -8.80 6.72
CA ASP A 22 3.55 -7.63 6.79
C ASP A 22 2.75 -6.34 6.56
N VAL A 23 1.86 -6.33 5.55
CA VAL A 23 0.95 -5.21 5.29
C VAL A 23 0.12 -4.86 6.52
N TYR A 24 -0.50 -5.85 7.19
CA TYR A 24 -1.29 -5.55 8.38
C TYR A 24 -0.44 -5.06 9.56
N SER A 25 0.73 -5.66 9.79
CA SER A 25 1.62 -5.26 10.89
C SER A 25 2.16 -3.83 10.71
N VAL A 26 2.55 -3.47 9.49
CA VAL A 26 3.01 -2.11 9.19
C VAL A 26 1.88 -1.10 9.33
N LEU A 27 0.68 -1.39 8.82
CA LEU A 27 -0.46 -0.48 8.92
C LEU A 27 -0.97 -0.33 10.35
N GLU A 28 -0.83 -1.37 11.19
CA GLU A 28 -1.05 -1.27 12.63
C GLU A 28 -0.06 -0.29 13.26
N SER A 29 1.24 -0.43 12.96
CA SER A 29 2.27 0.51 13.42
C SER A 29 2.01 1.95 12.99
N VAL A 30 1.52 2.17 11.76
CA VAL A 30 1.12 3.51 11.27
C VAL A 30 -0.02 4.07 12.14
N LYS A 31 -1.06 3.27 12.40
CA LYS A 31 -2.22 3.70 13.20
C LYS A 31 -1.85 4.00 14.65
N GLU A 32 -0.98 3.19 15.24
CA GLU A 32 -0.54 3.36 16.63
C GLU A 32 0.32 4.62 16.80
N ASN A 33 1.23 4.88 15.85
CA ASN A 33 2.18 5.97 16.00
C ASN A 33 1.67 7.31 15.46
N ASP A 34 0.90 7.29 14.37
CA ASP A 34 0.54 8.49 13.60
C ASP A 34 -0.98 8.72 13.53
N GLY A 35 -1.79 7.75 14.01
CA GLY A 35 -3.24 7.84 14.06
C GLY A 35 -3.96 7.44 12.76
N ASP A 36 -5.23 7.84 12.65
CA ASP A 36 -6.06 7.52 11.49
C ASP A 36 -5.62 8.31 10.25
N VAL A 37 -5.31 7.59 9.17
CA VAL A 37 -4.91 8.12 7.85
C VAL A 37 -6.04 8.93 7.21
N ASP A 38 -5.69 10.09 6.61
CA ASP A 38 -6.65 10.91 5.85
C ASP A 38 -6.69 10.57 4.36
N ILE A 39 -5.55 10.21 3.77
CA ILE A 39 -5.41 9.92 2.34
C ILE A 39 -4.57 8.64 2.18
N LEU A 40 -5.10 7.67 1.45
CA LEU A 40 -4.38 6.47 1.01
C LEU A 40 -4.11 6.58 -0.50
N ILE A 41 -2.84 6.51 -0.89
CA ILE A 41 -2.45 6.45 -2.29
C ILE A 41 -1.98 5.02 -2.59
N ASN A 42 -2.84 4.26 -3.24
CA ASN A 42 -2.51 2.93 -3.77
C ASN A 42 -1.74 3.09 -5.08
N ASN A 43 -0.41 3.29 -4.97
CA ASN A 43 0.47 3.53 -6.12
C ASN A 43 1.37 2.32 -6.47
N ALA A 44 1.44 1.30 -5.62
CA ALA A 44 2.36 0.18 -5.88
C ALA A 44 1.91 -0.61 -7.12
N GLY A 45 2.85 -0.86 -8.03
CA GLY A 45 2.56 -1.47 -9.32
C GLY A 45 3.76 -2.22 -9.87
N VAL A 46 3.55 -3.46 -10.27
CA VAL A 46 4.50 -4.28 -11.04
C VAL A 46 3.83 -4.78 -12.31
N ILE A 47 4.61 -4.89 -13.39
CA ILE A 47 4.15 -5.38 -14.69
C ILE A 47 5.17 -6.37 -15.25
N SER A 48 4.71 -7.49 -15.82
CA SER A 48 5.58 -8.51 -16.40
C SER A 48 6.28 -8.07 -17.69
N GLY A 49 5.60 -7.24 -18.50
CA GLY A 49 6.08 -6.72 -19.79
C GLY A 49 6.03 -7.73 -20.94
N SER A 50 5.53 -8.95 -20.72
CA SER A 50 5.45 -10.05 -21.69
C SER A 50 4.00 -10.39 -22.06
N GLY A 51 3.81 -11.04 -23.22
CA GLY A 51 2.52 -11.62 -23.60
C GLY A 51 2.10 -12.74 -22.64
N LEU A 52 0.80 -13.06 -22.59
CA LEU A 52 0.27 -14.04 -21.62
C LEU A 52 0.95 -15.41 -21.70
N LEU A 53 1.15 -15.94 -22.91
CA LEU A 53 1.74 -17.27 -23.12
C LEU A 53 3.23 -17.34 -22.74
N ASP A 54 3.91 -16.19 -22.74
CA ASP A 54 5.35 -16.09 -22.44
C ASP A 54 5.60 -15.60 -21.01
N THR A 55 4.54 -15.30 -20.24
CA THR A 55 4.66 -14.79 -18.88
C THR A 55 4.69 -15.97 -17.90
N PRO A 56 5.77 -16.13 -17.10
CA PRO A 56 5.78 -17.11 -16.03
C PRO A 56 4.65 -16.86 -15.03
N ASP A 57 4.01 -17.91 -14.54
CA ASP A 57 2.88 -17.83 -13.60
C ASP A 57 3.25 -17.02 -12.35
N GLU A 58 4.50 -17.08 -11.90
CA GLU A 58 4.97 -16.31 -10.73
C GLU A 58 4.91 -14.80 -10.98
N LYS A 59 5.15 -14.34 -12.20
CA LYS A 59 5.02 -12.90 -12.55
C LYS A 59 3.56 -12.48 -12.64
N ILE A 60 2.68 -13.38 -13.09
CA ILE A 60 1.23 -13.15 -13.07
C ILE A 60 0.78 -13.01 -11.61
N GLN A 61 1.14 -13.96 -10.76
CA GLN A 61 0.80 -13.95 -9.35
C GLN A 61 1.33 -12.71 -8.64
N LEU A 62 2.60 -12.34 -8.88
CA LEU A 62 3.21 -11.14 -8.31
C LEU A 62 2.43 -9.87 -8.70
N THR A 63 1.94 -9.78 -9.94
CA THR A 63 1.11 -8.66 -10.41
C THR A 63 -0.20 -8.59 -9.63
N PHE A 64 -0.88 -9.72 -9.40
CA PHE A 64 -2.08 -9.76 -8.59
C PHE A 64 -1.82 -9.45 -7.12
N ASP A 65 -0.73 -9.98 -6.55
CA ASP A 65 -0.37 -9.75 -5.15
C ASP A 65 -0.12 -8.27 -4.88
N VAL A 66 0.68 -7.60 -5.72
CA VAL A 66 1.06 -6.20 -5.53
C VAL A 66 -0.05 -5.24 -5.97
N ASN A 67 -0.59 -5.39 -7.17
CA ASN A 67 -1.46 -4.37 -7.77
C ASN A 67 -2.92 -4.51 -7.35
N VAL A 68 -3.32 -5.68 -6.82
CA VAL A 68 -4.70 -5.98 -6.48
C VAL A 68 -4.83 -6.31 -4.99
N MET A 69 -4.19 -7.39 -4.54
CA MET A 69 -4.40 -7.90 -3.18
C MET A 69 -3.88 -6.94 -2.12
N ALA A 70 -2.68 -6.38 -2.30
CA ALA A 70 -2.14 -5.39 -1.38
C ALA A 70 -3.05 -4.17 -1.25
N HIS A 71 -3.62 -3.69 -2.35
CA HIS A 71 -4.51 -2.54 -2.37
C HIS A 71 -5.83 -2.81 -1.64
N PHE A 72 -6.37 -4.04 -1.75
CA PHE A 72 -7.52 -4.44 -0.93
C PHE A 72 -7.19 -4.50 0.56
N TRP A 73 -6.01 -5.00 0.93
CA TRP A 73 -5.60 -5.08 2.34
C TRP A 73 -5.38 -3.69 2.95
N THR A 74 -4.76 -2.77 2.22
CA THR A 74 -4.54 -1.39 2.67
C THR A 74 -5.88 -0.68 2.89
N ILE A 75 -6.80 -0.75 1.91
CA ILE A 75 -8.15 -0.19 2.03
C ILE A 75 -8.89 -0.82 3.21
N LYS A 76 -8.91 -2.16 3.31
CA LYS A 76 -9.61 -2.86 4.40
C LYS A 76 -9.10 -2.46 5.79
N SER A 77 -7.80 -2.19 5.92
CA SER A 77 -7.19 -1.79 7.20
C SER A 77 -7.45 -0.32 7.56
N LEU A 78 -7.39 0.58 6.58
CA LEU A 78 -7.38 2.03 6.82
C LEU A 78 -8.74 2.70 6.63
N LEU A 79 -9.59 2.19 5.74
CA LEU A 79 -10.89 2.78 5.40
C LEU A 79 -11.80 3.02 6.61
N PRO A 80 -11.90 2.12 7.62
CA PRO A 80 -12.71 2.40 8.80
C PRO A 80 -12.31 3.70 9.52
N GLY A 81 -11.02 4.01 9.61
CA GLY A 81 -10.52 5.26 10.18
C GLY A 81 -10.85 6.47 9.30
N MET A 82 -10.66 6.34 7.99
CA MET A 82 -11.02 7.38 7.03
C MET A 82 -12.51 7.73 7.09
N ILE A 83 -13.40 6.74 7.24
CA ILE A 83 -14.85 6.95 7.38
C ILE A 83 -15.15 7.73 8.66
N ARG A 84 -14.56 7.36 9.81
CA ARG A 84 -14.75 8.09 11.07
C ARG A 84 -14.34 9.56 10.95
N LYS A 85 -13.27 9.85 10.21
CA LYS A 85 -12.80 11.21 9.93
C LYS A 85 -13.58 11.94 8.83
N ARG A 86 -14.58 11.31 8.19
CA ARG A 86 -15.30 11.82 7.02
C ARG A 86 -14.37 12.15 5.84
N ARG A 87 -13.37 11.28 5.62
CA ARG A 87 -12.37 11.37 4.54
C ARG A 87 -12.50 10.25 3.49
N ALA A 88 -13.53 9.40 3.61
CA ALA A 88 -13.89 8.43 2.60
C ALA A 88 -14.91 9.08 1.63
N THR A 89 -14.48 9.37 0.41
CA THR A 89 -15.32 9.91 -0.67
C THR A 89 -15.46 8.91 -1.79
#